data_AF-A0A534KC69-F1
#
_entry.id   AF-A0A534KC69-F1
#
_cell.length_a   1.000
_cell.length_b   1.000
_cell.length_c   1.000
_cell.angle_alpha   90.00
_cell.angle_beta   90.00
_cell.angle_gamma   90.00
#
_symmetry.space_group_name_H-M   'P 1'
#
loop_
_entity.id
_entity.type
_entity.pdbx_description
1 polymer ?
#
loop_
_entity_poly.entity_id
_entity_poly.type
_entity_poly.pdbx_seq_one_letter_code
_entity_poly.pdbx_strand_id
1 'polypeptide(L)'
;RDARFDLVITSLWSDPAEDEVNIAWTRELWKAMEPFASGGVYVNYLGEEREEGAERVRAAYDPEKYERLVALKRKYDPQNLFRMNQNIRP
;
A
#
# COMPACT_ATOMS: atom_id res chain seq x y z
N ARG A 1 -8.50 15.06 -1.07
CA ARG A 1 -8.74 14.86 0.39
C ARG A 1 -10.24 14.69 0.67
N ASP A 2 -10.98 14.17 -0.31
CA ASP A 2 -12.43 14.36 -0.42
C ASP A 2 -13.17 13.00 -0.37
N ALA A 3 -12.43 11.93 -0.05
CA ALA A 3 -12.99 10.62 0.17
C ALA A 3 -13.88 10.64 1.42
N ARG A 4 -15.12 10.17 1.27
CA ARG A 4 -16.11 10.11 2.36
C ARG A 4 -16.07 8.81 3.15
N PHE A 5 -15.46 7.78 2.56
CA PHE A 5 -15.39 6.43 3.11
C PHE A 5 -14.00 5.87 2.89
N ASP A 6 -13.61 4.99 3.79
CA ASP A 6 -12.42 4.17 3.72
C ASP A 6 -12.87 2.71 3.74
N LEU A 7 -12.34 1.89 2.84
CA LEU A 7 -12.71 0.48 2.70
C LEU A 7 -11.52 -0.38 3.09
N VAL A 8 -11.71 -1.16 4.16
CA VAL A 8 -10.77 -2.17 4.60
C VAL A 8 -11.40 -3.53 4.38
N ILE A 9 -10.71 -4.40 3.65
CA ILE A 9 -11.11 -5.79 3.45
C ILE A 9 -10.15 -6.64 4.29
N THR A 10 -10.69 -7.38 5.25
CA THR A 10 -9.90 -8.23 6.13
C THR A 10 -10.51 -9.62 6.17
N SER A 11 -9.68 -10.62 5.87
CA SER A 11 -10.00 -12.02 6.08
C SER A 11 -9.16 -12.53 7.24
N LEU A 12 -9.78 -13.33 8.12
CA LEU A 12 -9.13 -13.93 9.27
C LEU A 12 -9.49 -15.41 9.31
N TRP A 13 -8.49 -16.26 9.50
CA TRP A 13 -8.64 -17.70 9.63
C TRP A 13 -7.57 -18.23 10.60
N SER A 14 -7.75 -19.46 11.08
CA SER A 14 -6.86 -20.07 12.09
C SER A 14 -6.13 -21.31 11.60
N ASP A 15 -6.68 -22.01 10.59
CA ASP A 15 -6.05 -23.18 9.99
C ASP A 15 -5.18 -22.74 8.79
N PRO A 16 -3.84 -22.95 8.82
CA PRO A 16 -2.96 -22.62 7.70
C PRO A 16 -3.35 -23.29 6.37
N ALA A 17 -4.10 -24.39 6.40
CA ALA A 17 -4.63 -25.02 5.18
C ALA A 17 -5.63 -24.12 4.43
N GLU A 18 -6.17 -23.08 5.08
CA GLU A 18 -7.10 -22.13 4.50
C GLU A 18 -6.42 -20.86 3.95
N ASP A 19 -5.08 -20.78 3.99
CA ASP A 19 -4.32 -19.61 3.51
C ASP A 19 -4.70 -19.23 2.07
N GLU A 20 -4.57 -20.19 1.15
CA GLU A 20 -4.75 -19.92 -0.29
C GLU A 20 -6.16 -19.43 -0.62
N VAL A 21 -7.19 -20.05 -0.04
CA VAL A 21 -8.59 -19.71 -0.32
C VAL A 21 -8.94 -18.32 0.23
N ASN A 22 -8.50 -17.99 1.43
CA ASN A 22 -8.81 -16.70 2.05
C ASN A 22 -8.01 -15.55 1.41
N ILE A 23 -6.74 -15.78 1.06
CA ILE A 23 -5.93 -14.81 0.32
C ILE A 23 -6.55 -14.55 -1.05
N ALA A 24 -6.95 -15.60 -1.78
CA ALA A 24 -7.58 -15.48 -3.09
C ALA A 24 -8.87 -14.66 -3.00
N TRP A 25 -9.77 -15.01 -2.08
CA TRP A 25 -11.04 -14.31 -1.89
C TRP A 25 -10.85 -12.80 -1.60
N THR A 26 -9.90 -12.48 -0.71
CA THR A 26 -9.58 -11.08 -0.36
C THR A 26 -9.10 -10.29 -1.58
N ARG A 27 -8.20 -10.88 -2.37
CA ARG A 27 -7.63 -10.26 -3.58
C ARG A 27 -8.69 -10.10 -4.68
N GLU A 28 -9.60 -11.06 -4.81
CA GLU A 28 -10.70 -10.99 -5.78
C GLU A 28 -11.71 -9.91 -5.41
N LEU A 29 -12.11 -9.82 -4.13
CA LEU A 29 -12.99 -8.76 -3.66
C LEU A 29 -12.35 -7.38 -3.84
N TRP A 30 -11.05 -7.24 -3.53
CA TRP A 30 -10.32 -6.00 -3.81
C TRP A 30 -10.42 -5.59 -5.29
N LYS A 31 -10.15 -6.52 -6.22
CA LYS A 31 -10.24 -6.27 -7.66
C LYS A 31 -11.66 -5.90 -8.09
N ALA A 32 -12.68 -6.55 -7.54
CA ALA A 32 -14.07 -6.25 -7.84
C ALA A 32 -14.49 -4.84 -7.36
N MET A 33 -13.88 -4.35 -6.28
CA MET A 33 -14.16 -3.03 -5.71
C MET A 33 -13.36 -1.90 -6.37
N GLU A 34 -12.25 -2.19 -7.05
CA GLU A 34 -11.36 -1.21 -7.68
C GLU A 34 -12.08 -0.19 -8.59
N PRO A 35 -13.06 -0.55 -9.44
CA PRO A 35 -13.76 0.42 -10.29
C PRO A 35 -14.61 1.44 -9.53
N PHE A 36 -14.95 1.16 -8.27
CA PHE A 36 -15.75 2.05 -7.40
C PHE A 36 -14.86 2.90 -6.49
N ALA A 37 -13.56 2.63 -6.45
CA ALA A 37 -12.62 3.36 -5.61
C ALA A 37 -12.29 4.73 -6.22
N SER A 38 -11.99 5.70 -5.35
CA SER A 38 -11.52 7.03 -5.77
C SER A 38 -10.07 7.03 -6.27
N GLY A 39 -9.42 5.86 -6.34
CA GLY A 39 -8.01 5.70 -6.71
C GLY A 39 -7.01 6.06 -5.59
N GLY A 40 -7.47 6.59 -4.45
CA GLY A 40 -6.63 6.85 -3.29
C GLY A 40 -6.28 5.57 -2.54
N VAL A 41 -5.01 5.42 -2.16
CA VAL A 41 -4.54 4.29 -1.35
C VAL A 41 -4.03 4.81 -0.02
N TYR A 42 -4.45 4.19 1.08
CA TYR A 42 -3.94 4.54 2.41
C TYR A 42 -2.68 3.73 2.72
N VAL A 43 -1.56 4.43 2.94
CA VAL A 43 -0.23 3.80 3.10
C VAL A 43 -0.19 2.75 4.22
N ASN A 44 -0.99 2.90 5.27
CA ASN A 44 -1.03 1.96 6.39
C ASN A 44 -1.76 0.65 6.09
N TYR A 45 -2.44 0.54 4.94
CA TYR A 45 -3.07 -0.71 4.48
C TYR A 45 -2.33 -1.36 3.31
N LEU A 46 -1.18 -0.82 2.92
CA LEU A 46 -0.32 -1.49 1.96
C LEU A 46 0.35 -2.69 2.65
N GLY A 47 0.27 -3.85 2.02
CA GLY A 47 1.02 -5.06 2.38
C GLY A 47 2.53 -4.88 2.18
N GLU A 48 3.26 -5.99 2.18
CA GLU A 48 4.72 -5.93 1.99
C GLU A 48 5.08 -5.33 0.62
N GLU A 49 6.03 -4.38 0.57
CA GLU A 49 6.52 -3.75 -0.69
C GLU A 49 6.97 -4.82 -1.71
N ARG A 50 7.49 -5.96 -1.23
CA ARG A 50 7.89 -7.09 -2.07
C ARG A 50 6.74 -7.72 -2.86
N GLU A 51 5.53 -7.64 -2.33
CA GLU A 51 4.32 -8.20 -2.95
C GLU A 51 3.57 -7.15 -3.78
N GLU A 52 3.55 -5.89 -3.34
CA GLU A 52 2.73 -4.84 -3.98
C GLU A 52 3.51 -3.93 -4.96
N GLY A 53 4.84 -3.89 -4.84
CA GLY A 53 5.72 -3.12 -5.72
C GLY A 53 5.80 -1.61 -5.39
N ALA A 54 6.89 -0.98 -5.82
CA ALA A 54 7.20 0.43 -5.50
C ALA A 54 6.17 1.44 -6.06
N GLU A 55 5.48 1.10 -7.16
CA GLU A 55 4.44 1.94 -7.76
C GLU A 55 3.21 2.09 -6.84
N ARG A 56 2.91 1.08 -6.03
CA ARG A 56 1.80 1.11 -5.07
C ARG A 56 2.04 2.09 -3.93
N VAL A 57 3.27 2.11 -3.42
CA VAL A 57 3.72 3.09 -2.41
C VAL A 57 3.62 4.51 -2.97
N ARG A 58 4.02 4.72 -4.22
CA ARG A 58 3.91 6.02 -4.88
C ARG A 58 2.46 6.48 -5.05
N ALA A 59 1.57 5.57 -5.42
CA ALA A 59 0.14 5.85 -5.59
C ALA A 59 -0.58 6.27 -4.29
N ALA A 60 -0.01 5.99 -3.12
CA ALA A 60 -0.54 6.45 -1.84
C ALA A 60 -0.34 7.96 -1.59
N TYR A 61 0.47 8.63 -2.41
CA TYR A 61 0.79 10.05 -2.25
C TYR A 61 0.44 10.85 -3.50
N ASP A 62 0.03 12.09 -3.31
CA ASP A 62 0.00 13.06 -4.41
C ASP A 62 1.42 13.19 -5.01
N PRO A 63 1.59 13.25 -6.34
CA PRO A 63 2.91 13.25 -6.98
C PRO A 63 3.87 14.31 -6.43
N GLU A 64 3.39 15.54 -6.22
CA GLU A 64 4.20 16.63 -5.65
C GLU A 64 4.67 16.35 -4.21
N LYS A 65 3.82 15.69 -3.41
CA LYS A 65 4.18 15.30 -2.05
C LYS A 65 5.18 14.17 -2.05
N TYR A 66 5.02 13.20 -2.96
CA TYR A 66 5.97 12.11 -3.12
C TYR A 66 7.37 12.65 -3.45
N GLU A 67 7.50 13.56 -4.41
CA GLU A 67 8.79 14.19 -4.75
C GLU A 67 9.39 14.93 -3.55
N ARG A 68 8.57 15.62 -2.76
CA ARG A 68 9.04 16.26 -1.52
C ARG A 68 9.54 15.23 -0.50
N LEU A 69 8.86 14.09 -0.37
CA LEU A 69 9.30 13.01 0.52
C LEU A 69 10.61 12.37 0.04
N VAL A 70 10.79 12.18 -1.27
CA VAL A 70 12.05 11.73 -1.88
C VAL A 70 13.18 12.72 -1.55
N ALA A 71 12.94 14.03 -1.70
CA ALA A 71 13.92 15.05 -1.35
C ALA A 71 14.30 15.03 0.14
N LEU A 72 13.32 14.82 1.04
CA LEU A 72 13.58 14.66 2.47
C LEU A 72 14.36 13.37 2.77
N LYS A 73 14.02 12.26 2.11
CA LYS A 73 14.75 10.99 2.23
C LYS A 73 16.20 11.15 1.80
N ARG A 74 16.47 11.78 0.66
CA ARG A 74 17.84 12.11 0.21
C ARG A 74 18.61 12.93 1.24
N LYS A 75 17.95 13.86 1.94
CA LYS A 75 18.59 14.73 2.93
C LYS A 75 18.91 14.01 4.24
N TYR A 76 17.99 13.19 4.74
CA TYR A 76 18.07 12.65 6.10
C TYR A 76 18.41 11.15 6.16
N ASP A 77 18.21 10.41 5.09
CA ASP A 77 18.55 8.99 4.98
C ASP A 77 19.08 8.64 3.57
N PRO A 78 20.20 9.26 3.14
CA PRO A 78 20.76 9.07 1.80
C PRO A 78 21.21 7.62 1.52
N GLN A 79 21.51 6.85 2.57
CA GLN A 79 21.92 5.44 2.47
C GLN A 79 20.73 4.48 2.53
N ASN A 80 19.51 4.99 2.64
CA ASN A 80 18.28 4.21 2.73
C ASN A 80 18.31 3.16 3.86
N LEU A 81 18.83 3.55 5.03
CA LEU A 81 18.89 2.71 6.23
C LEU A 81 17.49 2.31 6.69
N PHE A 82 16.54 3.25 6.67
CA PHE A 82 15.15 3.02 7.08
C PHE A 82 14.30 2.57 5.89
N ARG A 83 14.30 1.28 5.60
CA ARG A 83 13.67 0.71 4.38
C ARG A 83 12.74 -0.49 4.63
N MET A 84 12.46 -0.79 5.90
CA MET A 84 11.65 -1.95 6.29
C MET A 84 10.14 -1.65 6.29
N ASN A 85 9.75 -0.44 5.90
CA ASN A 85 8.37 0.02 5.76
C ASN A 85 8.01 0.19 4.26
N GLN A 86 6.87 0.83 3.96
CA GLN A 86 6.51 1.28 2.61
C GLN A 86 7.56 2.29 2.11
N ASN A 87 8.65 1.78 1.57
CA ASN A 87 9.89 2.51 1.45
C ASN A 87 9.83 3.55 0.32
N ILE A 88 10.18 4.79 0.65
CA ILE A 88 10.42 5.85 -0.34
C ILE A 88 11.91 5.84 -0.63
N ARG A 89 12.27 5.54 -1.88
CA ARG A 89 13.66 5.47 -2.29
C ARG A 89 14.22 6.89 -2.48
N PRO A 90 15.43 7.18 -1.97
CA PRO A 90 16.15 8.40 -2.34
C PRO A 90 16.40 8.44 -3.85
#